data_AF-A0A839FIB9-F1
#
_entry.id   AF-A0A839FIB9-F1
#
_cell.length_a   1.000
_cell.length_b   1.000
_cell.length_c   1.000
_cell.angle_alpha   90.00
_cell.angle_beta   90.00
_cell.angle_gamma   90.00
#
_symmetry.space_group_name_H-M   'P 1'
#
loop_
_entity.id
_entity.type
_entity.pdbx_description
1 polymer ?
#
loop_
_entity_poly.entity_id
_entity_poly.type
_entity_poly.pdbx_seq_one_letter_code
_entity_poly.pdbx_strand_id
1 'polypeptide(L)'
;MTFLDTDNPNYSKADGQLMQQALEEAARKLRIEDDNDPERKVLARFIRAAFLIGNRDTEAMAGFAVDAVLVRRRAAESTSRSSLGNYR
;
A
#
# COMPACT_ATOMS: atom_id res chain seq x y z
N MET A 1 7.72 2.82 8.10
CA MET A 1 7.83 1.36 7.89
C MET A 1 8.59 1.19 6.60
N THR A 2 9.69 0.43 6.62
CA THR A 2 10.50 0.12 5.43
C THR A 2 10.59 -1.40 5.29
N PHE A 3 10.82 -1.89 4.08
CA PHE A 3 11.05 -3.33 3.86
C PHE A 3 12.53 -3.72 3.95
N LEU A 4 13.41 -2.76 4.21
CA LEU A 4 14.86 -2.92 4.19
C LEU A 4 15.46 -3.45 5.50
N ASP A 5 14.62 -3.90 6.43
CA ASP A 5 15.06 -4.50 7.69
C ASP A 5 15.89 -5.76 7.40
N THR A 6 17.15 -5.75 7.83
CA THR A 6 18.13 -6.81 7.53
C THR A 6 17.94 -8.05 8.37
N ASP A 7 17.25 -7.94 9.51
CA ASP A 7 17.03 -9.05 10.45
C ASP A 7 15.61 -9.61 10.37
N ASN A 8 14.89 -9.36 9.26
CA ASN A 8 13.51 -9.82 9.13
C ASN A 8 13.44 -11.34 8.95
N PRO A 9 12.80 -12.11 9.87
CA PRO A 9 12.70 -13.56 9.75
C PRO A 9 11.70 -14.00 8.66
N ASN A 10 10.89 -13.10 8.11
CA ASN A 10 9.79 -13.45 7.20
C ASN A 10 10.14 -13.38 5.71
N TYR A 11 11.22 -12.69 5.35
CA TYR A 11 11.62 -12.50 3.97
C TYR A 11 13.11 -12.15 3.88
N SER A 12 13.75 -12.51 2.76
CA SER A 12 15.17 -12.21 2.57
C SER A 12 15.40 -10.70 2.33
N LYS A 13 16.65 -10.24 2.46
CA LYS A 13 17.01 -8.85 2.10
C LYS A 13 16.63 -8.51 0.65
N ALA A 14 16.78 -9.45 -0.29
CA ALA A 14 16.44 -9.25 -1.68
C ALA A 14 14.92 -9.08 -1.88
N ASP A 15 14.12 -9.89 -1.19
CA ASP A 15 12.67 -9.74 -1.16
C ASP A 15 12.25 -8.40 -0.56
N GLY A 16 12.93 -7.97 0.51
CA GLY A 16 12.75 -6.66 1.10
C GLY A 16 13.00 -5.52 0.13
N GLN A 17 14.03 -5.64 -0.72
CA GLN A 17 14.32 -4.65 -1.76
C GLN A 17 13.25 -4.62 -2.85
N LEU A 18 12.75 -5.78 -3.30
CA LEU A 18 11.65 -5.84 -4.27
C LEU A 18 10.38 -5.17 -3.74
N MET A 19 9.99 -5.47 -2.50
CA MET A 19 8.83 -4.84 -1.86
C MET A 19 9.06 -3.34 -1.64
N GLN A 20 10.29 -2.90 -1.35
CA GLN A 20 10.62 -1.48 -1.20
C GLN A 20 10.48 -0.73 -2.53
N GLN A 21 10.97 -1.30 -3.63
CA GLN A 21 10.82 -0.72 -4.97
C GLN A 21 9.34 -0.61 -5.35
N ALA A 22 8.54 -1.64 -5.06
CA ALA A 22 7.10 -1.62 -5.32
C ALA A 22 6.39 -0.52 -4.51
N LEU A 23 6.85 -0.25 -3.28
CA LEU A 23 6.30 0.79 -2.41
C LEU A 23 6.58 2.18 -2.95
N GLU A 24 7.80 2.43 -3.39
CA GLU A 24 8.20 3.69 -4.01
C GLU A 24 7.46 3.93 -5.32
N GLU A 25 7.30 2.87 -6.13
CA GLU A 25 6.53 2.96 -7.37
C GLU A 25 5.04 3.28 -7.11
N ALA A 26 4.42 2.60 -6.15
CA ALA A 26 3.03 2.83 -5.79
C ALA A 26 2.81 4.23 -5.21
N ALA A 27 3.71 4.70 -4.33
CA ALA A 27 3.66 6.05 -3.78
C ALA A 27 3.76 7.10 -4.88
N ARG A 28 4.70 6.92 -5.83
CA ARG A 28 4.85 7.79 -7.01
C ARG A 28 3.59 7.81 -7.87
N LYS A 29 2.97 6.65 -8.15
CA LYS A 29 1.72 6.55 -8.91
C LYS A 29 0.57 7.33 -8.26
N LEU A 30 0.55 7.39 -6.93
CA LEU A 30 -0.43 8.17 -6.16
C LEU A 30 0.01 9.60 -5.84
N ARG A 31 1.20 10.03 -6.28
CA ARG A 31 1.81 11.34 -5.95
C ARG A 31 1.91 11.60 -4.44
N ILE A 32 2.21 10.55 -3.68
CA ILE A 32 2.49 10.64 -2.25
C ILE A 32 3.97 11.00 -2.08
N GLU A 33 4.23 12.26 -1.80
CA GLU A 33 5.59 12.80 -1.64
C GLU A 33 6.08 12.73 -0.20
N ASP A 34 5.18 12.82 0.79
CA ASP A 34 5.52 12.71 2.20
C ASP A 34 5.71 11.24 2.60
N ASP A 35 6.92 10.89 3.04
CA ASP A 35 7.25 9.58 3.58
C ASP A 35 6.45 9.23 4.85
N ASN A 36 5.93 10.24 5.56
CA ASN A 36 5.11 10.08 6.76
C ASN A 36 3.61 9.96 6.46
N ASP A 37 3.20 10.06 5.20
CA ASP A 37 1.80 9.96 4.81
C ASP A 37 1.20 8.63 5.33
N PRO A 38 0.06 8.67 6.04
CA PRO A 38 -0.57 7.47 6.57
C PRO A 38 -0.96 6.47 5.46
N GLU A 39 -1.27 6.92 4.25
CA GLU A 39 -1.53 6.07 3.09
C GLU A 39 -0.29 5.28 2.65
N ARG A 40 0.92 5.80 2.86
CA ARG A 40 2.15 5.04 2.55
C ARG A 40 2.26 3.77 3.38
N LYS A 41 1.82 3.82 4.65
CA LYS A 41 1.71 2.61 5.51
C LYS A 41 0.65 1.63 4.99
N VAL A 42 -0.40 2.14 4.35
CA VAL A 42 -1.47 1.31 3.76
C VAL A 42 -0.95 0.62 2.50
N LEU A 43 -0.25 1.34 1.63
CA LEU A 43 0.43 0.76 0.47
C LEU A 43 1.37 -0.37 0.89
N ALA A 44 2.22 -0.13 1.89
CA ALA A 44 3.13 -1.16 2.39
C ALA A 44 2.40 -2.43 2.85
N ARG A 45 1.23 -2.31 3.49
CA ARG A 45 0.45 -3.49 3.89
C ARG A 45 -0.04 -4.30 2.68
N PHE A 46 -0.52 -3.63 1.64
CA PHE A 46 -0.99 -4.32 0.42
C PHE A 46 0.15 -4.93 -0.38
N ILE A 47 1.31 -4.27 -0.45
CA ILE A 47 2.51 -4.83 -1.09
C ILE A 47 2.96 -6.08 -0.35
N ARG A 48 3.04 -6.03 0.98
CA ARG A 48 3.36 -7.22 1.79
C ARG A 48 2.36 -8.35 1.55
N ALA A 49 1.06 -8.04 1.45
CA ALA A 49 0.05 -9.05 1.16
C ALA A 49 0.25 -9.68 -0.24
N ALA A 50 0.48 -8.86 -1.28
CA ALA A 50 0.77 -9.32 -2.63
C ALA A 50 2.03 -10.22 -2.68
N PHE A 51 3.07 -9.83 -1.95
CA PHE A 51 4.27 -10.64 -1.81
C PHE A 51 3.99 -11.98 -1.12
N LEU A 52 3.25 -11.98 0.00
CA LEU A 52 2.95 -13.20 0.76
C LEU A 52 2.13 -14.22 -0.04
N ILE A 53 1.28 -13.77 -0.98
CA ILE A 53 0.54 -14.66 -1.88
C ILE A 53 1.35 -15.14 -3.10
N GLY A 54 2.64 -14.79 -3.17
CA GLY A 54 3.57 -15.29 -4.18
C GLY A 54 3.93 -14.32 -5.30
N ASN A 55 3.44 -13.08 -5.28
CA ASN A 55 3.86 -12.10 -6.28
C ASN A 55 5.31 -11.66 -6.03
N ARG A 56 6.13 -11.65 -7.07
CA ARG A 56 7.54 -11.21 -7.04
C ARG A 56 7.82 -10.12 -8.08
N ASP A 57 6.82 -9.72 -8.84
CA ASP A 57 6.91 -8.66 -9.83
C ASP A 57 6.60 -7.30 -9.17
N THR A 58 7.57 -6.40 -9.23
CA THR A 58 7.52 -5.09 -8.59
C THR A 58 6.34 -4.25 -9.09
N GLU A 59 6.13 -4.21 -10.41
CA GLU A 59 5.10 -3.38 -11.04
C GLU A 59 3.71 -3.91 -10.71
N ALA A 60 3.53 -5.24 -10.73
CA ALA A 60 2.28 -5.90 -10.39
C ALA A 60 1.93 -5.71 -8.91
N MET A 61 2.91 -5.82 -7.99
CA MET A 61 2.69 -5.51 -6.57
C MET A 61 2.29 -4.05 -6.35
N ALA A 62 2.95 -3.12 -7.05
CA ALA A 62 2.64 -1.70 -6.97
C ALA A 62 1.21 -1.42 -7.49
N GLY A 63 0.84 -1.97 -8.65
CA GLY A 63 -0.48 -1.82 -9.25
C GLY A 63 -1.59 -2.32 -8.32
N PHE A 64 -1.43 -3.53 -7.77
CA PHE A 64 -2.36 -4.09 -6.80
C PHE A 64 -2.55 -3.17 -5.58
N ALA A 65 -1.46 -2.64 -5.02
CA ALA A 65 -1.53 -1.78 -3.84
C ALA A 65 -2.23 -0.44 -4.14
N VAL A 66 -1.98 0.15 -5.30
CA VAL A 66 -2.64 1.37 -5.77
C VAL A 66 -4.15 1.13 -5.90
N ASP A 67 -4.56 0.07 -6.59
CA ASP A 67 -5.97 -0.27 -6.79
C ASP A 67 -6.68 -0.48 -5.46
N ALA A 68 -6.05 -1.21 -4.53
CA ALA A 68 -6.60 -1.46 -3.20
C ALA A 68 -6.80 -0.16 -2.39
N VAL A 69 -5.85 0.79 -2.46
CA VAL A 69 -5.97 2.11 -1.83
C VAL A 69 -7.10 2.93 -2.47
N LEU A 70 -7.20 2.95 -3.80
CA LEU A 70 -8.26 3.68 -4.50
C LEU A 70 -9.66 3.13 -4.17
N VAL A 71 -9.81 1.81 -4.12
CA VAL A 71 -11.05 1.16 -3.66
C VAL A 71 -11.39 1.59 -2.23
N ARG A 72 -10.40 1.61 -1.33
CA ARG A 72 -10.59 2.05 0.06
C ARG A 72 -11.01 3.51 0.18
N ARG A 73 -10.42 4.42 -0.61
CA ARG A 73 -10.81 5.85 -0.65
C ARG A 73 -12.29 6.02 -1.02
N ARG A 74 -12.73 5.34 -2.08
CA ARG A 74 -14.15 5.36 -2.53
C ARG A 74 -15.10 4.84 -1.47
N ALA A 75 -14.72 3.77 -0.76
CA ALA A 75 -15.52 3.24 0.35
C ALA A 75 -15.64 4.24 1.51
N ALA A 76 -14.55 4.93 1.87
CA ALA A 76 -14.56 5.95 2.91
C ALA A 76 -15.43 7.16 2.56
N GLU A 77 -15.38 7.64 1.31
CA GLU A 77 -16.24 8.70 0.79
C GLU A 77 -17.73 8.33 0.80
N SER A 78 -18.04 7.07 0.51
CA SER A 78 -19.42 6.57 0.52
C SER A 78 -19.99 6.58 1.94
N THR A 79 -19.20 6.13 2.92
CA THR A 79 -19.59 6.14 4.34
C THR A 79 -19.77 7.55 4.90
N SER A 80 -18.92 8.52 4.50
CA SER A 80 -19.06 9.91 4.97
C SER A 80 -20.31 10.59 4.43
N ARG A 81 -20.71 10.30 3.17
CA ARG A 81 -21.99 10.81 2.61
C ARG A 81 -23.21 10.22 3.31
N SER A 82 -23.19 8.95 3.68
CA SER A 82 -24.33 8.31 4.37
C SER A 82 -24.57 8.86 5.79
N SER A 83 -23.52 9.36 6.47
CA SER A 83 -23.61 9.88 7.83
C SER A 83 -24.18 11.31 7.92
N LEU A 84 -24.15 12.09 6.85
CA LEU A 84 -24.65 13.48 6.83
C LEU A 84 -26.14 13.61 6.47
N GLY A 85 -26.81 12.49 6.16
CA GLY A 85 -28.18 12.49 5.62
C GLY A 85 -29.31 12.24 6.62
N ASN A 86 -29.03 11.77 7.85
CA ASN A 86 -30.06 11.25 8.76
C ASN A 86 -30.12 11.97 10.11
N TYR A 87 -30.23 13.29 10.08
CA TYR A 87 -30.70 14.07 11.22
C TYR A 87 -31.94 14.86 10.80
N ARG A 88 -33.11 14.22 10.86
CA ARG A 88 -34.42 14.87 10.89
C ARG A 88 -35.32 14.14 11.86
#